data_AF-A0A2E4MF74-F1
#
_entry.id   AF-A0A2E4MF74-F1
#
_cell.length_a   1.000
_cell.length_b   1.000
_cell.length_c   1.000
_cell.angle_alpha   90.00
_cell.angle_beta   90.00
_cell.angle_gamma   90.00
#
_symmetry.space_group_name_H-M   'P 1'
#
loop_
_entity.id
_entity.type
_entity.pdbx_description
1 polymer ?
#
loop_
_entity_poly.entity_id
_entity_poly.type
_entity_poly.pdbx_seq_one_letter_code
_entity_poly.pdbx_strand_id
1 'polypeptide(L)'
;MKAYYFNTSPNFFGINTTLNKKIFGHHVYEEKKLLFLTPHKFDKKNLSPENTYKFKKKYNLKNIIMFDRVIGIDKNIVVSDHVNRSGTSFLVENTPCENFPMFPDMSKIYITNKNETGHTVQTLGPNRFHSPPSESGVVFSEASAITAPLWHYVGVGIRCFGVCDQKTNTEPLKPV
;
A
#
# COMPACT_ATOMS: atom_id res chain seq x y z
N MET A 1 2.85 -7.67 16.17
CA MET A 1 1.68 -7.82 15.29
C MET A 1 2.19 -7.92 13.85
N LYS A 2 1.73 -8.89 13.05
CA LYS A 2 2.01 -8.91 11.61
C LYS A 2 0.88 -8.19 10.89
N ALA A 3 1.19 -7.07 10.24
CA ALA A 3 0.21 -6.21 9.60
C ALA A 3 0.32 -6.31 8.08
N TYR A 4 -0.82 -6.54 7.44
CA TYR A 4 -0.98 -6.59 6.00
C TYR A 4 -1.91 -5.45 5.57
N TYR A 5 -1.45 -4.66 4.61
CA TYR A 5 -2.16 -3.50 4.10
C TYR A 5 -2.53 -3.73 2.65
N PHE A 6 -3.81 -3.82 2.36
CA PHE A 6 -4.31 -4.06 1.02
C PHE A 6 -4.85 -2.76 0.47
N ASN A 7 -4.25 -2.26 -0.62
CA ASN A 7 -4.71 -1.03 -1.27
C ASN A 7 -6.11 -1.16 -1.90
N THR A 8 -6.55 -2.40 -2.13
CA THR A 8 -7.91 -2.75 -2.53
C THR A 8 -8.43 -3.89 -1.65
N SER A 9 -9.62 -4.41 -1.92
CA SER A 9 -10.20 -5.53 -1.16
C SER A 9 -9.23 -6.73 -1.10
N PRO A 10 -9.02 -7.35 0.08
CA PRO A 10 -8.19 -8.56 0.22
C PRO A 10 -8.62 -9.71 -0.69
N ASN A 11 -9.90 -9.77 -1.05
CA ASN A 11 -10.44 -10.76 -1.98
C ASN A 11 -9.74 -10.69 -3.35
N PHE A 12 -9.28 -9.51 -3.78
CA PHE A 12 -8.50 -9.36 -5.02
C PHE A 12 -7.12 -10.04 -4.98
N PHE A 13 -6.70 -10.53 -3.82
CA PHE A 13 -5.44 -11.24 -3.65
C PHE A 13 -5.66 -12.71 -3.29
N GLY A 14 -6.91 -13.21 -3.35
CA GLY A 14 -7.26 -14.57 -2.94
C GLY A 14 -7.45 -14.74 -1.42
N ILE A 15 -7.59 -13.64 -0.68
CA ILE A 15 -7.76 -13.65 0.77
C ILE A 15 -9.22 -13.37 1.10
N ASN A 16 -9.97 -14.44 1.32
CA ASN A 16 -11.37 -14.36 1.73
C ASN A 16 -11.44 -14.11 3.24
N THR A 17 -11.47 -12.84 3.65
CA THR A 17 -11.74 -12.47 5.04
C THR A 17 -12.88 -11.47 5.14
N THR A 18 -13.58 -11.48 6.27
CA THR A 18 -14.59 -10.47 6.58
C THR A 18 -13.97 -9.33 7.35
N LEU A 19 -13.76 -8.18 6.69
CA LEU A 19 -13.34 -6.94 7.36
C LEU A 19 -14.53 -6.34 8.12
N ASN A 20 -14.73 -6.79 9.36
CA ASN A 20 -15.93 -6.51 10.15
C ASN A 20 -15.92 -5.18 10.92
N LYS A 21 -14.78 -4.49 10.98
CA LYS A 21 -14.61 -3.24 11.74
C LYS A 21 -14.22 -2.09 10.84
N LYS A 22 -14.64 -0.87 11.21
CA LYS A 22 -14.14 0.39 10.65
C LYS A 22 -13.39 1.16 11.72
N ILE A 23 -12.10 1.39 11.50
CA ILE A 23 -11.21 2.07 12.45
C ILE A 23 -10.35 3.07 11.66
N PHE A 24 -10.26 4.32 12.11
CA PHE A 24 -9.43 5.39 11.51
C PHE A 24 -9.47 5.41 9.97
N GLY A 25 -10.67 5.35 9.37
CA GLY A 25 -10.85 5.41 7.91
C GLY A 25 -10.55 4.12 7.14
N HIS A 26 -10.29 3.01 7.83
CA HIS A 26 -9.98 1.72 7.21
C HIS A 26 -10.98 0.65 7.65
N HIS A 27 -11.25 -0.29 6.74
CA HIS A 27 -11.80 -1.58 7.09
C HIS A 27 -10.70 -2.45 7.71
N VAL A 28 -11.04 -3.11 8.82
CA VAL A 28 -10.07 -3.86 9.65
C VAL A 28 -10.59 -5.26 9.93
N TYR A 29 -9.69 -6.22 9.83
CA TYR A 29 -9.79 -7.53 10.46
C TYR A 29 -8.58 -7.71 11.37
N GLU A 30 -8.81 -8.12 12.61
CA GLU A 30 -7.76 -8.26 13.61
C GLU A 30 -7.93 -9.56 14.41
N GLU A 31 -6.80 -10.23 14.62
CA GLU A 31 -6.64 -11.35 15.55
C GLU A 31 -5.37 -11.15 16.37
N LYS A 32 -5.11 -12.04 17.35
CA LYS A 32 -4.04 -11.88 18.36
C LYS A 32 -2.66 -11.49 17.79
N LYS A 33 -2.31 -11.95 16.59
CA LYS A 33 -1.01 -11.66 15.94
C LYS A 33 -1.13 -11.19 14.49
N LEU A 34 -2.33 -11.01 13.98
CA LEU A 34 -2.63 -10.71 12.59
C LEU A 34 -3.50 -9.47 12.48
N LEU A 35 -3.15 -8.56 11.57
CA LEU A 35 -3.92 -7.35 11.28
C LEU A 35 -4.02 -7.17 9.77
N PHE A 36 -5.24 -7.12 9.24
CA PHE A 36 -5.52 -6.76 7.86
C PHE A 36 -6.18 -5.39 7.83
N LEU A 37 -5.67 -4.52 6.96
CA LEU A 37 -6.12 -3.15 6.78
C LEU A 37 -6.41 -2.90 5.31
N THR A 38 -7.54 -2.28 5.02
CA THR A 38 -7.88 -1.77 3.67
C THR A 38 -8.52 -0.40 3.80
N PRO A 39 -8.12 0.61 3.01
CA PRO A 39 -8.80 1.91 2.99
C PRO A 39 -10.31 1.75 2.81
N HIS A 40 -11.12 2.49 3.57
CA HIS A 40 -12.56 2.52 3.30
C HIS A 40 -12.84 3.25 1.97
N LYS A 41 -12.16 4.38 1.76
CA LYS A 41 -12.20 5.21 0.55
C LYS A 41 -10.87 5.94 0.36
N PHE A 42 -10.60 6.33 -0.88
CA PHE A 42 -9.43 7.14 -1.23
C PHE A 42 -9.77 8.63 -1.16
N ASP A 43 -9.85 9.16 0.06
CA ASP A 43 -10.09 10.57 0.33
C ASP A 43 -9.33 11.04 1.57
N LYS A 44 -9.22 12.37 1.75
CA LYS A 44 -8.50 13.00 2.88
C LYS A 44 -9.07 12.64 4.25
N LYS A 45 -10.34 12.21 4.35
CA LYS A 45 -10.98 11.84 5.62
C LYS A 45 -10.54 10.45 6.07
N ASN A 46 -10.34 9.54 5.13
CA ASN A 46 -9.99 8.16 5.42
C ASN A 46 -8.47 7.93 5.39
N LEU A 47 -7.77 8.59 4.49
CA LEU A 47 -6.33 8.50 4.30
C LEU A 47 -5.68 9.83 4.70
N SER A 48 -4.98 9.82 5.83
CA SER A 48 -4.25 10.98 6.33
C SER A 48 -3.07 10.55 7.21
N PRO A 49 -2.06 11.41 7.40
CA PRO A 49 -0.98 11.21 8.38
C PRO A 49 -1.50 10.87 9.77
N GLU A 50 -2.53 11.60 10.23
CA GLU A 50 -3.10 11.42 11.57
C GLU A 50 -3.72 10.03 11.75
N ASN A 51 -4.55 9.58 10.81
CA ASN A 51 -5.14 8.24 10.86
C ASN A 51 -4.06 7.15 10.85
N THR A 52 -3.04 7.33 10.01
CA THR A 52 -1.92 6.39 9.88
C THR A 52 -1.08 6.35 11.17
N TYR A 53 -0.86 7.50 11.81
CA TYR A 53 -0.17 7.60 13.09
C TYR A 53 -0.96 6.93 14.22
N LYS A 54 -2.28 7.12 14.27
CA LYS A 54 -3.17 6.43 15.22
C LYS A 54 -3.07 4.90 15.06
N PHE A 55 -3.00 4.38 13.83
CA PHE A 55 -2.73 2.96 13.59
C PHE A 55 -1.37 2.52 14.11
N LYS A 56 -0.31 3.26 13.79
CA LYS A 56 1.06 2.99 14.28
C LYS A 56 1.07 2.85 15.79
N LYS A 57 0.48 3.81 16.51
CA LYS A 57 0.42 3.81 17.98
C LYS A 57 -0.42 2.67 18.53
N LYS A 58 -1.64 2.49 18.02
CA LYS A 58 -2.59 1.47 18.51
C LYS A 58 -2.01 0.05 18.45
N TYR A 59 -1.34 -0.30 17.35
CA TYR A 59 -0.84 -1.67 17.14
C TYR A 59 0.68 -1.80 17.25
N ASN A 60 1.37 -0.73 17.67
CA ASN A 60 2.83 -0.64 17.75
C ASN A 60 3.51 -1.12 16.44
N LEU A 61 3.04 -0.61 15.31
CA LEU A 61 3.49 -1.06 13.99
C LEU A 61 4.89 -0.53 13.69
N LYS A 62 5.81 -1.45 13.41
CA LYS A 62 7.15 -1.13 12.88
C LYS A 62 7.20 -1.28 11.37
N ASN A 63 6.59 -2.34 10.84
CA ASN A 63 6.55 -2.64 9.41
C ASN A 63 5.15 -3.12 9.01
N ILE A 64 4.81 -2.92 7.74
CA ILE A 64 3.64 -3.51 7.07
C ILE A 64 4.07 -4.28 5.82
N ILE A 65 3.27 -5.29 5.46
CA ILE A 65 3.32 -5.94 4.16
C ILE A 65 2.17 -5.37 3.33
N MET A 66 2.51 -4.57 2.33
CA MET A 66 1.56 -3.91 1.45
C MET A 66 1.29 -4.76 0.19
N PHE A 67 0.05 -4.79 -0.26
CA PHE A 67 -0.34 -5.37 -1.54
C PHE A 67 -1.03 -4.32 -2.40
N ASP A 68 -0.59 -4.27 -3.65
CA ASP A 68 -1.21 -3.45 -4.69
C ASP A 68 -1.50 -4.30 -5.92
N ARG A 69 -2.56 -3.94 -6.65
CA ARG A 69 -2.79 -4.52 -7.97
C ARG A 69 -1.80 -3.90 -8.95
N VAL A 70 -1.28 -4.71 -9.86
CA VAL A 70 -0.43 -4.24 -10.96
C VAL A 70 -0.84 -4.82 -12.30
N ILE A 71 -0.46 -4.15 -13.37
CA ILE A 71 -0.72 -4.52 -14.77
C ILE A 71 0.48 -4.11 -15.62
N GLY A 72 0.62 -4.71 -16.81
CA GLY A 72 1.81 -4.52 -17.66
C GLY A 72 2.96 -5.47 -17.33
N ILE A 73 2.69 -6.53 -16.57
CA ILE A 73 3.64 -7.60 -16.22
C ILE A 73 2.89 -8.91 -15.98
N ASP A 74 3.54 -10.05 -16.27
CA ASP A 74 2.94 -11.39 -16.21
C ASP A 74 3.29 -12.18 -14.94
N LYS A 75 4.05 -11.55 -14.03
CA LYS A 75 4.43 -12.13 -12.73
C LYS A 75 4.29 -11.11 -11.63
N ASN A 76 4.03 -11.59 -10.42
CA ASN A 76 4.05 -10.76 -9.24
C ASN A 76 5.45 -10.19 -9.01
N ILE A 77 5.50 -9.03 -8.38
CA ILE A 77 6.73 -8.26 -8.21
C ILE A 77 6.89 -7.76 -6.78
N VAL A 78 8.14 -7.52 -6.40
CA VAL A 78 8.46 -6.69 -5.25
C VAL A 78 8.60 -5.25 -5.75
N VAL A 79 7.80 -4.34 -5.20
CA VAL A 79 7.89 -2.92 -5.52
C VAL A 79 9.08 -2.34 -4.76
N SER A 80 10.04 -1.76 -5.49
CA SER A 80 11.22 -1.13 -4.92
C SER A 80 11.20 0.38 -4.99
N ASP A 81 10.43 0.94 -5.92
CA ASP A 81 10.26 2.37 -6.10
C ASP A 81 8.93 2.67 -6.79
N HIS A 82 8.53 3.94 -6.84
CA HIS A 82 7.31 4.35 -7.50
C HIS A 82 7.41 5.73 -8.14
N VAL A 83 6.58 5.95 -9.15
CA VAL A 83 6.28 7.28 -9.68
C VAL A 83 4.77 7.51 -9.51
N ASN A 84 4.41 8.63 -8.89
CA ASN A 84 3.01 8.96 -8.65
C ASN A 84 2.37 9.68 -9.86
N ARG A 85 1.79 8.92 -10.79
CA ARG A 85 1.03 9.46 -11.95
C ARG A 85 -0.45 9.70 -11.65
N SER A 86 -0.89 9.42 -10.42
CA SER A 86 -2.28 9.64 -10.00
C SER A 86 -2.56 11.11 -9.71
N GLY A 87 -1.51 11.91 -9.45
CA GLY A 87 -1.63 13.29 -8.98
C GLY A 87 -2.21 13.42 -7.58
N THR A 88 -2.44 12.32 -6.88
CA THR A 88 -3.05 12.30 -5.55
C THR A 88 -1.99 12.10 -4.48
N SER A 89 -1.96 13.00 -3.51
CA SER A 89 -1.18 12.85 -2.28
C SER A 89 -2.01 13.30 -1.09
N PHE A 90 -2.12 12.45 -0.07
CA PHE A 90 -2.81 12.75 1.17
C PHE A 90 -1.90 13.38 2.24
N LEU A 91 -0.65 13.68 1.89
CA LEU A 91 0.25 14.51 2.71
C LEU A 91 -0.04 16.00 2.52
N VAL A 92 -0.55 16.41 1.35
CA VAL A 92 -0.87 17.80 1.03
C VAL A 92 -1.84 18.36 2.06
N GLU A 93 -1.50 19.52 2.64
CA GLU A 93 -2.24 20.24 3.70
C GLU A 93 -2.41 19.46 5.02
N ASN A 94 -1.78 18.29 5.17
CA ASN A 94 -1.89 17.45 6.37
C ASN A 94 -0.53 17.24 7.06
N THR A 95 0.48 18.01 6.67
CA THR A 95 1.82 18.02 7.25
C THR A 95 2.24 19.43 7.67
N PRO A 96 3.00 19.61 8.76
CA PRO A 96 3.47 18.56 9.66
C PRO A 96 2.32 17.97 10.49
N CYS A 97 2.47 16.71 10.89
CA CYS A 97 1.57 16.03 11.82
C CYS A 97 2.43 15.47 12.95
N GLU A 98 2.06 15.77 14.20
CA GLU A 98 2.88 15.43 15.38
C GLU A 98 4.30 16.00 15.27
N ASN A 99 5.32 15.18 15.50
CA ASN A 99 6.74 15.55 15.41
C ASN A 99 7.39 15.15 14.07
N PHE A 100 6.60 14.83 13.04
CA PHE A 100 7.11 14.46 11.71
C PHE A 100 7.34 15.71 10.84
N PRO A 101 8.30 15.68 9.91
CA PRO A 101 8.65 16.86 9.12
C PRO A 101 7.51 17.31 8.22
N MET A 102 7.56 18.55 7.74
CA MET A 102 6.67 19.03 6.68
C MET A 102 6.99 18.33 5.35
N PHE A 103 8.27 18.15 5.04
CA PHE A 103 8.76 17.51 3.82
C PHE A 103 9.52 16.23 4.18
N PRO A 104 8.88 15.04 4.08
CA PRO A 104 9.55 13.78 4.35
C PRO A 104 10.52 13.38 3.22
N ASP A 105 11.60 12.70 3.58
CA ASP A 105 12.47 12.02 2.62
C ASP A 105 11.75 10.77 2.06
N MET A 106 11.64 10.67 0.73
CA MET A 106 10.97 9.58 0.01
C MET A 106 11.93 8.56 -0.60
N SER A 107 13.25 8.68 -0.38
CA SER A 107 14.26 7.89 -1.09
C SER A 107 14.28 6.40 -0.74
N LYS A 108 13.72 6.00 0.41
CA LYS A 108 13.79 4.62 0.94
C LYS A 108 12.47 4.15 1.55
N ILE A 109 11.38 4.36 0.80
CA ILE A 109 10.02 3.97 1.23
C ILE A 109 9.90 2.45 1.33
N TYR A 110 10.44 1.72 0.35
CA TYR A 110 10.22 0.28 0.22
C TYR A 110 11.39 -0.56 0.73
N ILE A 111 11.05 -1.62 1.44
CA ILE A 111 11.97 -2.64 1.94
C ILE A 111 12.08 -3.76 0.90
N THR A 112 13.27 -3.91 0.34
CA THR A 112 13.66 -5.00 -0.57
C THR A 112 14.77 -5.85 0.06
N ASN A 113 14.83 -7.13 -0.30
CA ASN A 113 15.95 -8.00 0.08
C ASN A 113 17.03 -7.98 -1.01
N LYS A 114 18.30 -8.24 -0.64
CA LYS A 114 19.45 -8.17 -1.56
C LYS A 114 19.32 -9.06 -2.80
N ASN A 115 18.60 -10.17 -2.69
CA ASN A 115 18.47 -11.17 -3.76
C ASN A 115 17.19 -10.99 -4.58
N GLU A 116 16.43 -9.92 -4.35
CA GLU A 116 15.16 -9.66 -5.04
C GLU A 116 15.36 -8.67 -6.19
N THR A 117 14.72 -8.96 -7.32
CA THR A 117 14.56 -7.98 -8.39
C THR A 117 13.44 -7.02 -8.00
N GLY A 118 13.83 -5.80 -7.63
CA GLY A 118 12.90 -4.70 -7.38
C GLY A 118 12.32 -4.14 -8.68
N HIS A 119 11.06 -3.71 -8.63
CA HIS A 119 10.38 -3.06 -9.75
C HIS A 119 9.89 -1.66 -9.37
N THR A 120 10.14 -0.69 -10.26
CA THR A 120 9.55 0.66 -10.17
C THR A 120 8.17 0.64 -10.82
N VAL A 121 7.14 1.07 -10.08
CA VAL A 121 5.76 1.10 -10.57
C VAL A 121 5.27 2.52 -10.83
N GLN A 122 4.36 2.66 -11.79
CA GLN A 122 3.70 3.92 -12.15
C GLN A 122 2.27 3.91 -11.59
N THR A 123 2.01 4.62 -10.49
CA THR A 123 0.70 4.57 -9.83
C THR A 123 -0.32 5.47 -10.52
N LEU A 124 -1.47 4.92 -10.91
CA LEU A 124 -2.52 5.63 -11.64
C LEU A 124 -3.67 6.16 -10.76
N GLY A 125 -3.89 5.55 -9.60
CA GLY A 125 -5.07 5.78 -8.76
C GLY A 125 -6.23 4.84 -9.11
N PRO A 126 -7.12 4.51 -8.15
CA PRO A 126 -8.17 3.50 -8.32
C PRO A 126 -9.04 3.68 -9.57
N ASN A 127 -9.41 4.93 -9.88
CA ASN A 127 -10.30 5.22 -11.02
C ASN A 127 -9.63 4.96 -12.37
N ARG A 128 -8.36 5.38 -12.54
CA ARG A 128 -7.63 5.28 -13.81
C ARG A 128 -6.96 3.92 -14.02
N PHE A 129 -6.78 3.15 -12.95
CA PHE A 129 -6.15 1.83 -13.01
C PHE A 129 -6.91 0.83 -13.91
N HIS A 130 -8.24 0.96 -13.98
CA HIS A 130 -9.09 0.10 -14.82
C HIS A 130 -8.98 0.38 -16.33
N SER A 131 -8.35 1.49 -16.71
CA SER A 131 -8.15 1.90 -18.11
C SER A 131 -6.76 2.53 -18.25
N PRO A 132 -5.70 1.72 -18.11
CA PRO A 132 -4.33 2.19 -18.13
C PRO A 132 -3.94 2.73 -19.51
N PRO A 133 -2.96 3.65 -19.59
CA PRO A 133 -2.32 3.99 -20.84
C PRO A 133 -1.68 2.77 -21.51
N SER A 134 -1.67 2.75 -22.84
CA SER A 134 -0.94 1.73 -23.61
C SER A 134 0.53 2.13 -23.73
N GLU A 135 1.35 1.75 -22.74
CA GLU A 135 2.78 2.04 -22.70
C GLU A 135 3.56 0.73 -22.47
N SER A 136 4.37 0.33 -23.45
CA SER A 136 5.17 -0.89 -23.37
C SER A 136 6.28 -0.77 -22.32
N GLY A 137 6.51 -1.83 -21.56
CA GLY A 137 7.55 -1.90 -20.52
C GLY A 137 7.21 -1.14 -19.23
N VAL A 138 6.01 -0.56 -19.13
CA VAL A 138 5.56 0.15 -17.93
C VAL A 138 4.69 -0.76 -17.07
N VAL A 139 5.08 -0.92 -15.80
CA VAL A 139 4.24 -1.57 -14.81
C VAL A 139 3.40 -0.51 -14.10
N PHE A 140 2.08 -0.53 -14.33
CA PHE A 140 1.17 0.36 -13.61
C PHE A 140 0.71 -0.28 -12.33
N SER A 141 0.59 0.53 -11.28
CA SER A 141 0.00 0.14 -10.01
C SER A 141 -1.24 0.95 -9.69
N GLU A 142 -2.11 0.40 -8.85
CA GLU A 142 -3.36 1.05 -8.51
C GLU A 142 -3.15 2.20 -7.53
N ALA A 143 -2.43 1.99 -6.43
CA ALA A 143 -2.46 2.90 -5.30
C ALA A 143 -1.19 2.96 -4.44
N SER A 144 -0.14 2.20 -4.76
CA SER A 144 1.09 2.12 -3.94
C SER A 144 1.71 3.50 -3.66
N ALA A 145 1.87 4.36 -4.68
CA ALA A 145 2.40 5.71 -4.50
C ALA A 145 1.46 6.68 -3.73
N ILE A 146 0.21 6.30 -3.49
CA ILE A 146 -0.76 7.11 -2.75
C ILE A 146 -0.70 6.77 -1.26
N THR A 147 -0.64 5.48 -0.93
CA THR A 147 -0.74 4.98 0.45
C THR A 147 0.62 4.73 1.10
N ALA A 148 1.64 4.31 0.33
CA ALA A 148 2.98 4.06 0.88
C ALA A 148 3.60 5.32 1.51
N PRO A 149 3.51 6.51 0.90
CA PRO A 149 3.99 7.73 1.54
C PRO A 149 3.39 8.01 2.92
N LEU A 150 2.11 7.67 3.16
CA LEU A 150 1.47 7.89 4.47
C LEU A 150 2.08 7.02 5.56
N TRP A 151 2.31 5.74 5.26
CA TRP A 151 2.94 4.80 6.20
C TRP A 151 4.40 5.15 6.46
N HIS A 152 5.13 5.50 5.40
CA HIS A 152 6.52 5.92 5.50
C HIS A 152 6.66 7.22 6.29
N TYR A 153 5.76 8.18 6.05
CA TYR A 153 5.72 9.47 6.76
C TYR A 153 5.71 9.29 8.27
N VAL A 154 4.87 8.37 8.77
CA VAL A 154 4.79 8.10 10.21
C VAL A 154 5.90 7.15 10.69
N GLY A 155 6.91 6.83 9.87
CA GLY A 155 8.05 5.99 10.20
C GLY A 155 7.71 4.50 10.34
N VAL A 156 6.78 3.99 9.53
CA VAL A 156 6.49 2.56 9.39
C VAL A 156 7.16 2.06 8.11
N GLY A 157 7.97 1.01 8.22
CA GLY A 157 8.63 0.39 7.07
C GLY A 157 7.65 -0.41 6.20
N ILE A 158 7.86 -0.41 4.89
CA ILE A 158 6.88 -0.95 3.94
C ILE A 158 7.55 -1.97 3.05
N ARG A 159 7.09 -3.21 3.09
CA ARG A 159 7.41 -4.19 2.05
C ARG A 159 6.19 -4.33 1.14
N CYS A 160 6.31 -3.96 -0.13
CA CYS A 160 5.18 -3.90 -1.05
C CYS A 160 5.29 -4.97 -2.15
N PHE A 161 4.20 -5.72 -2.36
CA PHE A 161 4.04 -6.68 -3.44
C PHE A 161 3.03 -6.16 -4.46
N GLY A 162 3.43 -6.14 -5.72
CA GLY A 162 2.54 -5.93 -6.85
C GLY A 162 2.00 -7.27 -7.35
N VAL A 163 0.68 -7.43 -7.37
CA VAL A 163 0.01 -8.67 -7.78
C VAL A 163 -0.69 -8.47 -9.12
N CYS A 164 -0.27 -9.24 -10.13
CA CYS A 164 -0.71 -9.08 -11.53
C CYS A 164 -1.87 -10.01 -11.93
N ASP A 165 -1.91 -11.22 -11.37
CA ASP A 165 -2.97 -12.20 -11.54
C ASP A 165 -3.15 -13.00 -10.24
N GLN A 166 -4.38 -13.33 -9.90
CA GLN A 166 -4.71 -14.19 -8.77
C GLN A 166 -4.55 -15.68 -9.09
N LYS A 167 -4.69 -16.07 -10.37
CA LYS A 167 -4.81 -17.49 -10.75
C LYS A 167 -3.56 -18.32 -10.45
N THR A 168 -2.41 -17.66 -10.28
CA THR A 168 -1.11 -18.30 -10.03
C THR A 168 -0.65 -18.16 -8.57
N ASN A 169 -1.44 -17.54 -7.69
CA ASN A 169 -1.07 -17.31 -6.28
C ASN A 169 -1.33 -18.55 -5.41
N THR A 170 -0.30 -19.39 -5.23
CA THR A 170 -0.33 -20.51 -4.28
C THR A 170 -0.19 -20.05 -2.83
N GLU A 171 0.55 -18.97 -2.56
CA GLU A 171 0.66 -18.31 -1.25
C GLU A 171 0.25 -16.82 -1.32
N PRO A 172 -1.05 -16.48 -1.18
CA PRO A 172 -1.56 -15.10 -1.27
C PRO A 172 -0.86 -14.04 -0.42
N LEU A 173 -0.33 -14.43 0.74
CA LEU A 173 0.36 -13.53 1.67
C LEU A 173 1.88 -13.42 1.40
N LYS A 174 2.39 -14.15 0.41
CA LYS A 174 3.77 -14.16 -0.08
C LYS A 174 3.79 -14.46 -1.61
N PRO A 175 3.33 -13.51 -2.43
CA PRO A 175 3.07 -13.75 -3.86
C PRO A 175 4.33 -13.82 -4.73
N VAL A 176 5.53 -13.60 -4.16
CA VAL A 176 6.85 -13.61 -4.84
C VAL A 176 7.80 -14.50 -4.05
#